data_AF-A0A851HCW7-F1
#
_entry.id   AF-A0A851HCW7-F1
#
_cell.length_a   1.000
_cell.length_b   1.000
_cell.length_c   1.000
_cell.angle_alpha   90.00
_cell.angle_beta   90.00
_cell.angle_gamma   90.00
#
_symmetry.space_group_name_H-M   'P 1'
#
loop_
_entity.id
_entity.type
_entity.pdbx_description
1 polymer ?
#
loop_
_entity_poly.entity_id
_entity_poly.type
_entity_poly.pdbx_seq_one_letter_code
_entity_poly.pdbx_strand_id
1 'polypeptide(L)'
;MPDTKKPLPYNPFKIHHHSTYYEILLEMTYEEICHFLKLQHGPVPKSYFTHAHCLTKTPGITRAKKEGLFIHHIDESKAPLLSDPQQASQNPFAYQQADRLVYCNLLEHLILHTKLLYEFNQGKEGITAFLIPELNTIYSGNKFPQAWKNGPVTAIVKPWEKAYFQTLTQLKEYGYQMVLPPLETVKNLKKVAFYQKLQQLGLALVLKP
;
A
#
# COMPACT_ATOMS: atom_id res chain seq x y z
N MET A 1 -10.51 2.69 31.63
CA MET A 1 -10.77 1.32 31.15
C MET A 1 -12.28 1.16 30.94
N PRO A 2 -12.79 0.35 30.00
CA PRO A 2 -12.30 -0.08 28.67
C PRO A 2 -13.03 0.73 27.54
N ASP A 3 -12.33 1.16 26.50
CA ASP A 3 -12.27 0.53 25.18
C ASP A 3 -13.65 0.32 24.51
N THR A 4 -14.22 1.39 23.96
CA THR A 4 -15.42 1.36 23.13
C THR A 4 -15.07 0.89 21.71
N LYS A 5 -14.70 -0.38 21.59
CA LYS A 5 -14.69 -1.07 20.30
C LYS A 5 -16.13 -1.12 19.80
N LYS A 6 -16.47 -0.23 18.87
CA LYS A 6 -17.59 -0.49 17.95
C LYS A 6 -17.34 -1.88 17.35
N PRO A 7 -18.32 -2.79 17.38
CA PRO A 7 -18.16 -4.08 16.74
C PRO A 7 -17.82 -3.87 15.27
N LEU A 8 -16.75 -4.51 14.82
CA LEU A 8 -16.43 -4.59 13.39
C LEU A 8 -17.65 -5.22 12.70
N PRO A 9 -18.26 -4.56 11.70
CA PRO A 9 -19.40 -5.13 11.01
C PRO A 9 -18.98 -6.40 10.28
N TYR A 10 -19.76 -7.47 10.50
CA TYR A 10 -19.84 -8.75 9.78
C TYR A 10 -18.55 -9.30 9.14
N ASN A 11 -18.05 -10.43 9.65
CA ASN A 11 -16.92 -11.15 9.06
C ASN A 11 -17.32 -12.60 8.69
N PRO A 12 -17.43 -12.96 7.40
CA PRO A 12 -17.64 -14.34 6.95
C PRO A 12 -16.35 -15.19 6.89
N PHE A 13 -15.20 -14.66 7.32
CA PHE A 13 -13.87 -15.27 7.21
C PHE A 13 -13.41 -15.89 8.53
N LYS A 14 -12.57 -16.93 8.44
CA LYS A 14 -11.94 -17.61 9.58
C LYS A 14 -10.94 -16.68 10.27
N ILE A 15 -11.41 -15.70 11.03
CA ILE A 15 -10.52 -14.89 11.88
C ILE A 15 -10.05 -15.77 13.03
N HIS A 16 -8.74 -15.99 13.13
CA HIS A 16 -8.15 -16.50 14.35
C HIS A 16 -8.23 -15.41 15.44
N HIS A 17 -8.72 -15.76 16.63
CA HIS A 17 -9.04 -14.84 17.73
C HIS A 17 -7.88 -13.93 18.23
N HIS A 18 -6.68 -14.07 17.67
CA HIS A 18 -5.46 -13.32 18.01
C HIS A 18 -4.80 -12.57 16.84
N SER A 19 -5.33 -12.65 15.61
CA SER A 19 -4.74 -11.97 14.46
C SER A 19 -4.94 -10.45 14.54
N THR A 20 -3.87 -9.69 14.28
CA THR A 20 -3.95 -8.23 14.14
C THR A 20 -4.65 -7.84 12.83
N TYR A 21 -5.06 -6.58 12.74
CA TYR A 21 -5.71 -6.01 11.54
C TYR A 21 -4.99 -6.36 10.23
N TYR A 22 -3.67 -6.15 10.17
CA TYR A 22 -2.90 -6.40 8.95
C TYR A 22 -2.60 -7.88 8.72
N GLU A 23 -2.50 -8.71 9.76
CA GLU A 23 -2.37 -10.16 9.61
C GLU A 23 -3.62 -10.74 8.94
N ILE A 24 -4.81 -10.26 9.30
CA ILE A 24 -6.06 -10.62 8.63
C ILE A 24 -6.03 -10.22 7.14
N LEU A 25 -5.58 -9.01 6.81
CA LEU A 25 -5.47 -8.58 5.40
C LEU A 25 -4.47 -9.43 4.60
N LEU A 26 -3.37 -9.87 5.22
CA LEU A 26 -2.37 -10.73 4.58
C LEU A 26 -2.87 -12.14 4.29
N GLU A 27 -3.93 -12.59 4.97
CA GLU A 27 -4.59 -13.88 4.74
C GLU A 27 -5.69 -13.81 3.66
N MET A 28 -6.25 -12.63 3.41
CA MET A 28 -7.29 -12.40 2.40
C MET A 28 -6.74 -12.44 0.97
N THR A 29 -7.62 -12.75 0.02
CA THR A 29 -7.42 -12.55 -1.43
C THR A 29 -7.51 -11.06 -1.79
N TYR A 30 -7.02 -10.68 -2.96
CA TYR A 30 -7.12 -9.30 -3.45
C TYR A 30 -8.56 -8.77 -3.43
N GLU A 31 -9.52 -9.56 -3.92
CA GLU A 31 -10.93 -9.17 -4.00
C GLU A 31 -11.55 -8.95 -2.61
N GLU A 32 -11.26 -9.84 -1.66
CA GLU A 32 -11.72 -9.72 -0.27
C GLU A 32 -11.20 -8.45 0.39
N ILE A 33 -9.93 -8.10 0.18
CA ILE A 33 -9.35 -6.86 0.68
C ILE A 33 -10.05 -5.65 0.06
N CYS A 34 -10.28 -5.64 -1.26
CA CYS A 34 -11.00 -4.55 -1.91
C CYS A 34 -12.40 -4.36 -1.34
N HIS A 35 -13.15 -5.45 -1.11
CA HIS A 35 -14.46 -5.39 -0.48
C HIS A 35 -14.35 -4.85 0.95
N PHE A 36 -13.45 -5.42 1.76
CA PHE A 36 -13.27 -5.03 3.14
C PHE A 36 -12.91 -3.55 3.28
N LEU A 37 -11.98 -3.03 2.48
CA LEU A 37 -11.56 -1.63 2.54
C LEU A 37 -12.67 -0.65 2.12
N LYS A 38 -13.57 -1.04 1.21
CA LYS A 38 -14.78 -0.24 0.93
C LYS A 38 -15.69 -0.12 2.14
N LEU A 39 -15.85 -1.20 2.91
CA LEU A 39 -16.64 -1.19 4.14
C LEU A 39 -15.94 -0.38 5.24
N GLN A 40 -14.62 -0.50 5.37
CA GLN A 40 -13.85 0.20 6.41
C GLN A 40 -13.77 1.70 6.18
N HIS A 41 -13.42 2.12 4.95
CA HIS A 41 -13.09 3.51 4.65
C HIS A 41 -14.22 4.27 3.93
N GLY A 42 -15.28 3.58 3.53
CA GLY A 42 -16.37 4.11 2.72
C GLY A 42 -16.04 4.17 1.23
N PRO A 43 -17.06 4.42 0.38
CA PRO A 43 -16.88 4.48 -1.07
C PRO A 43 -16.12 5.73 -1.51
N VAL A 44 -15.40 5.64 -2.63
CA VAL A 44 -14.90 6.83 -3.33
C VAL A 44 -16.10 7.52 -3.97
N PRO A 45 -16.28 8.85 -3.83
CA PRO A 45 -17.53 9.50 -4.20
C PRO A 45 -17.66 9.76 -5.71
N LYS A 46 -16.55 9.74 -6.45
CA LYS A 46 -16.49 10.06 -7.89
C LYS A 46 -15.38 9.27 -8.56
N SER A 47 -15.47 9.16 -9.88
CA SER A 47 -14.46 8.56 -10.74
C SER A 47 -13.10 9.24 -10.59
N TYR A 48 -12.00 8.51 -10.79
CA TYR A 48 -10.65 9.00 -10.55
C TYR A 48 -10.26 10.12 -11.51
N PHE A 49 -10.59 9.95 -12.80
CA PHE A 49 -10.51 11.00 -13.81
C PHE A 49 -11.90 11.54 -14.15
N THR A 50 -11.96 12.79 -14.61
CA THR A 50 -13.23 13.47 -14.93
C THR A 50 -13.83 13.02 -16.25
N HIS A 51 -13.06 12.39 -17.15
CA HIS A 51 -13.50 11.97 -18.47
C HIS A 51 -12.63 10.83 -19.04
N ALA A 52 -13.12 10.19 -20.10
CA ALA A 52 -12.50 9.00 -20.72
C ALA A 52 -11.04 9.21 -21.18
N HIS A 53 -10.69 10.39 -21.67
CA HIS A 53 -9.29 10.69 -22.04
C HIS A 53 -8.31 10.79 -20.87
N CYS A 54 -8.79 10.70 -19.61
CA CYS A 54 -7.95 10.64 -18.40
C CYS A 54 -6.93 11.79 -18.23
N LEU A 55 -7.17 12.96 -18.83
CA LEU A 55 -6.25 14.11 -18.76
C LEU A 55 -6.33 14.86 -17.42
N THR A 56 -7.50 14.81 -16.77
CA THR A 56 -7.76 15.60 -15.55
C THR A 56 -8.23 14.69 -14.42
N LYS A 57 -7.44 14.62 -13.34
CA LYS A 57 -7.83 13.92 -12.11
C LYS A 57 -8.98 14.68 -11.44
N THR A 58 -9.95 13.95 -10.89
CA THR A 58 -11.09 14.55 -10.22
C THR A 58 -10.64 15.27 -8.94
N PRO A 59 -10.91 16.57 -8.79
CA PRO A 59 -10.53 17.29 -7.59
C PRO A 59 -11.39 16.89 -6.40
N GLY A 60 -10.81 16.93 -5.20
CA GLY A 60 -11.55 16.77 -3.94
C GLY A 60 -11.84 15.33 -3.51
N ILE A 61 -11.41 14.31 -4.26
CA ILE A 61 -11.54 12.90 -3.83
C ILE A 61 -10.33 12.40 -3.03
N THR A 62 -9.21 13.12 -3.02
CA THR A 62 -8.01 12.70 -2.28
C THR A 62 -8.15 12.97 -0.77
N ARG A 63 -7.96 11.94 0.05
CA ARG A 63 -8.01 12.01 1.53
C ARG A 63 -6.63 11.98 2.19
N ALA A 64 -5.56 11.85 1.42
CA ALA A 64 -4.21 11.60 1.94
C ALA A 64 -3.71 12.67 2.92
N LYS A 65 -3.95 13.95 2.63
CA LYS A 65 -3.51 15.07 3.50
C LYS A 65 -4.24 15.14 4.84
N LYS A 66 -5.50 14.68 4.90
CA LYS A 66 -6.36 14.80 6.08
C LYS A 66 -6.39 13.52 6.90
N GLU A 67 -6.35 12.37 6.23
CA GLU A 67 -6.64 11.07 6.84
C GLU A 67 -5.56 10.02 6.56
N GLY A 68 -4.59 10.32 5.68
CA GLY A 68 -3.54 9.37 5.31
C GLY A 68 -4.00 8.30 4.30
N LEU A 69 -5.18 8.47 3.71
CA LEU A 69 -5.77 7.53 2.77
C LEU A 69 -5.54 7.94 1.31
N PHE A 70 -5.05 6.98 0.52
CA PHE A 70 -4.86 7.04 -0.92
C PHE A 70 -6.00 6.32 -1.63
N ILE A 71 -6.11 6.52 -2.94
CA ILE A 71 -7.03 5.77 -3.79
C ILE A 71 -6.24 4.68 -4.50
N HIS A 72 -6.77 3.46 -4.47
CA HIS A 72 -6.30 2.32 -5.24
C HIS A 72 -7.35 1.92 -6.29
N HIS A 73 -6.90 1.49 -7.47
CA HIS A 73 -7.77 1.04 -8.57
C HIS A 73 -7.94 -0.47 -8.50
N ILE A 74 -9.17 -0.96 -8.37
CA ILE A 74 -9.47 -2.41 -8.27
C ILE A 74 -9.09 -3.14 -9.57
N ASP A 75 -9.20 -2.45 -10.70
CA ASP A 75 -8.91 -3.01 -12.01
C ASP A 75 -7.40 -3.01 -12.35
N GLU A 76 -6.51 -2.68 -11.41
CA GLU A 76 -5.06 -2.92 -11.59
C GLU A 76 -4.70 -4.41 -11.70
N SER A 77 -5.63 -5.29 -11.31
CA SER A 77 -5.62 -6.72 -11.65
C SER A 77 -5.72 -7.01 -13.16
N LYS A 78 -6.27 -6.07 -13.94
CA LYS A 78 -6.50 -6.20 -15.40
C LYS A 78 -5.55 -5.35 -16.23
N ALA A 79 -5.22 -4.14 -15.75
CA ALA A 79 -4.34 -3.21 -16.44
C ALA A 79 -3.50 -2.41 -15.43
N PRO A 80 -2.16 -2.39 -15.55
CA PRO A 80 -1.31 -1.71 -14.57
C PRO A 80 -1.37 -0.18 -14.71
N LEU A 81 -0.94 0.51 -13.66
CA LEU A 81 -0.69 1.96 -13.66
C LEU A 81 -1.92 2.82 -13.99
N LEU A 82 -3.11 2.43 -13.53
CA LEU A 82 -4.36 3.14 -13.85
C LEU A 82 -4.48 4.54 -13.24
N SER A 83 -3.54 4.93 -12.36
CA SER A 83 -3.40 6.29 -11.86
C SER A 83 -2.59 7.24 -12.77
N ASP A 84 -1.90 6.68 -13.77
CA ASP A 84 -1.14 7.41 -14.78
C ASP A 84 -2.07 7.78 -15.96
N PRO A 85 -2.16 9.06 -16.36
CA PRO A 85 -3.02 9.50 -17.45
C PRO A 85 -2.82 8.76 -18.78
N GLN A 86 -1.57 8.46 -19.15
CA GLN A 86 -1.25 7.81 -20.41
C GLN A 86 -1.78 6.38 -20.41
N GLN A 87 -1.49 5.62 -19.35
CA GLN A 87 -1.97 4.24 -19.22
C GLN A 87 -3.47 4.14 -19.02
N ALA A 88 -4.05 5.03 -18.21
CA ALA A 88 -5.48 5.07 -17.95
C ALA A 88 -6.31 5.32 -19.23
N SER A 89 -5.85 6.23 -20.09
CA SER A 89 -6.55 6.59 -21.34
C SER A 89 -6.61 5.47 -22.38
N GLN A 90 -5.72 4.48 -22.27
CA GLN A 90 -5.67 3.30 -23.15
C GLN A 90 -6.60 2.16 -22.69
N ASN A 91 -7.25 2.33 -21.54
CA ASN A 91 -8.09 1.32 -20.92
C ASN A 91 -9.55 1.78 -20.82
N PRO A 92 -10.52 0.87 -20.63
CA PRO A 92 -11.91 1.23 -20.45
C PRO A 92 -12.10 2.26 -19.32
N PHE A 93 -12.78 3.37 -19.59
CA PHE A 93 -13.09 4.38 -18.58
C PHE A 93 -13.93 3.81 -17.42
N ALA A 94 -14.58 2.66 -17.61
CA ALA A 94 -15.23 1.88 -16.55
C ALA A 94 -14.27 1.59 -15.37
N TYR A 95 -12.98 1.35 -15.62
CA TYR A 95 -11.98 1.08 -14.57
C TYR A 95 -11.68 2.29 -13.69
N GLN A 96 -12.06 3.48 -14.16
CA GLN A 96 -11.85 4.74 -13.46
C GLN A 96 -13.08 5.13 -12.62
N GLN A 97 -14.19 4.38 -12.71
CA GLN A 97 -15.44 4.71 -12.04
C GLN A 97 -15.34 4.59 -10.52
N ALA A 98 -16.13 5.39 -9.81
CA ALA A 98 -16.12 5.50 -8.35
C ALA A 98 -16.21 4.15 -7.62
N ASP A 99 -17.04 3.24 -8.12
CA ASP A 99 -17.26 1.89 -7.59
C ASP A 99 -16.12 0.91 -7.93
N ARG A 100 -15.19 1.29 -8.81
CA ARG A 100 -13.97 0.55 -9.14
C ARG A 100 -12.74 1.05 -8.39
N LEU A 101 -12.95 1.89 -7.38
CA LEU A 101 -11.91 2.48 -6.54
C LEU A 101 -12.11 2.11 -5.08
N VAL A 102 -11.01 2.05 -4.32
CA VAL A 102 -11.02 1.90 -2.85
C VAL A 102 -10.09 2.91 -2.20
N TYR A 103 -10.42 3.32 -0.98
CA TYR A 103 -9.47 4.04 -0.13
C TYR A 103 -8.59 3.04 0.62
N CYS A 104 -7.32 3.37 0.78
CA CYS A 104 -6.37 2.57 1.56
C CYS A 104 -5.25 3.45 2.14
N ASN A 105 -4.74 3.13 3.31
CA ASN A 105 -3.49 3.71 3.81
C ASN A 105 -2.28 3.10 3.08
N LEU A 106 -1.08 3.64 3.34
CA LEU A 106 0.13 3.23 2.60
C LEU A 106 0.50 1.73 2.79
N LEU A 107 0.27 1.16 3.97
CA LEU A 107 0.57 -0.25 4.26
C LEU A 107 -0.51 -1.17 3.67
N GLU A 108 -1.79 -0.80 3.76
CA GLU A 108 -2.88 -1.48 3.06
C GLU A 108 -2.64 -1.49 1.54
N HIS A 109 -2.13 -0.39 0.98
CA HIS A 109 -1.79 -0.29 -0.43
C HIS A 109 -0.67 -1.27 -0.81
N LEU A 110 0.38 -1.38 0.01
CA LEU A 110 1.43 -2.39 -0.20
C LEU A 110 0.86 -3.81 -0.16
N ILE A 111 -0.06 -4.11 0.76
CA ILE A 111 -0.68 -5.45 0.83
C ILE A 111 -1.53 -5.71 -0.42
N LEU A 112 -2.34 -4.75 -0.89
CA LEU A 112 -3.08 -4.86 -2.15
C LEU A 112 -2.14 -5.17 -3.32
N HIS A 113 -1.01 -4.46 -3.44
CA HIS A 113 -0.04 -4.72 -4.49
C HIS A 113 0.70 -6.06 -4.31
N THR A 114 0.88 -6.52 -3.08
CA THR A 114 1.43 -7.86 -2.79
C THR A 114 0.50 -8.95 -3.31
N LYS A 115 -0.81 -8.78 -3.14
CA LYS A 115 -1.83 -9.69 -3.70
C LYS A 115 -1.93 -9.57 -5.21
N LEU A 116 -1.85 -8.37 -5.78
CA LEU A 116 -1.78 -8.18 -7.24
C LEU A 116 -0.61 -8.92 -7.88
N LEU A 117 0.57 -8.85 -7.25
CA LEU A 117 1.76 -9.54 -7.74
C LEU A 117 1.56 -11.05 -7.71
N TYR A 118 1.01 -11.58 -6.60
CA TYR A 118 0.82 -13.01 -6.43
C TYR A 118 -0.26 -13.60 -7.33
N GLU A 119 -1.43 -12.97 -7.37
CA GLU A 119 -2.62 -13.51 -8.01
C GLU A 119 -2.68 -13.20 -9.51
N PHE A 120 -2.08 -12.07 -9.93
CA PHE A 120 -2.21 -11.55 -11.30
C PHE A 120 -0.88 -11.23 -11.98
N ASN A 121 0.27 -11.36 -11.29
CA ASN A 121 1.58 -10.92 -11.77
C ASN A 121 1.60 -9.44 -12.20
N GLN A 122 0.87 -8.60 -11.46
CA GLN A 122 0.72 -7.15 -11.69
C GLN A 122 1.20 -6.32 -10.50
N GLY A 123 1.29 -4.99 -10.68
CA GLY A 123 1.46 -4.05 -9.57
C GLY A 123 2.90 -3.92 -9.03
N LYS A 124 3.87 -4.60 -9.65
CA LYS A 124 5.29 -4.56 -9.28
C LYS A 124 5.87 -3.15 -9.36
N GLU A 125 5.46 -2.37 -10.36
CA GLU A 125 5.90 -1.00 -10.59
C GLU A 125 5.56 -0.11 -9.39
N GLY A 126 4.35 -0.24 -8.85
CA GLY A 126 3.90 0.48 -7.67
C GLY A 126 4.72 0.14 -6.42
N ILE A 127 5.00 -1.15 -6.22
CA ILE A 127 5.82 -1.66 -5.11
C ILE A 127 7.21 -1.04 -5.14
N THR A 128 7.89 -1.14 -6.28
CA THR A 128 9.29 -0.73 -6.42
C THR A 128 9.46 0.79 -6.44
N ALA A 129 8.60 1.51 -7.17
CA ALA A 129 8.77 2.95 -7.37
C ALA A 129 8.28 3.79 -6.18
N PHE A 130 7.26 3.33 -5.45
CA PHE A 130 6.56 4.16 -4.47
C PHE A 130 6.41 3.49 -3.10
N LEU A 131 5.77 2.32 -3.02
CA LEU A 131 5.26 1.80 -1.75
C LEU A 131 6.37 1.42 -0.77
N ILE A 132 7.33 0.59 -1.21
CA ILE A 132 8.48 0.21 -0.38
C ILE A 132 9.38 1.42 -0.07
N PRO A 133 9.78 2.28 -1.03
CA PRO A 133 10.57 3.47 -0.74
C PRO A 133 9.93 4.40 0.30
N GLU A 134 8.61 4.61 0.22
CA GLU A 134 7.90 5.48 1.17
C GLU A 134 7.78 4.84 2.56
N LEU A 135 7.47 3.54 2.66
CA LEU A 135 7.44 2.83 3.93
C LEU A 135 8.84 2.74 4.56
N ASN A 136 9.88 2.49 3.76
CA ASN A 136 11.27 2.57 4.22
C ASN A 136 11.61 3.97 4.74
N THR A 137 11.15 5.03 4.09
CA THR A 137 11.33 6.40 4.59
C THR A 137 10.71 6.55 5.98
N ILE A 138 9.49 6.04 6.20
CA ILE A 138 8.81 6.09 7.49
C ILE A 138 9.53 5.28 8.57
N TYR A 139 9.80 4.00 8.32
CA TYR A 139 10.35 3.09 9.34
C TYR A 139 11.85 3.29 9.59
N SER A 140 12.59 3.84 8.63
CA SER A 140 13.96 4.32 8.87
C SER A 140 14.01 5.61 9.72
N GLY A 141 12.86 6.24 10.00
CA GLY A 141 12.76 7.49 10.74
C GLY A 141 13.13 8.73 9.92
N ASN A 142 13.17 8.62 8.59
CA ASN A 142 13.32 9.76 7.70
C ASN A 142 12.02 10.57 7.62
N LYS A 143 12.15 11.84 7.22
CA LYS A 143 11.02 12.69 6.85
C LYS A 143 10.93 12.81 5.35
N PHE A 144 9.70 12.86 4.84
CA PHE A 144 9.45 13.19 3.45
C PHE A 144 9.75 14.67 3.19
N PRO A 145 10.32 15.01 2.02
CA PRO A 145 10.39 16.40 1.54
C PRO A 145 9.00 17.05 1.45
N GLN A 146 7.99 16.26 1.07
CA GLN A 146 6.61 16.71 1.03
C GLN A 146 6.03 16.73 2.46
N ALA A 147 5.99 17.92 3.07
CA ALA A 147 5.58 18.11 4.46
C ALA A 147 4.26 17.42 4.83
N TRP A 148 3.28 17.41 3.92
CA TRP A 148 1.96 16.81 4.14
C TRP A 148 2.01 15.29 4.36
N LYS A 149 3.02 14.58 3.86
CA LYS A 149 3.20 13.14 4.10
C LYS A 149 3.65 12.84 5.53
N ASN A 150 4.34 13.77 6.19
CA ASN A 150 4.82 13.58 7.57
C ASN A 150 3.71 13.66 8.63
N GLY A 151 2.47 13.97 8.23
CA GLY A 151 1.29 14.03 9.10
C GLY A 151 0.51 12.71 9.11
N PRO A 152 -0.79 12.72 8.71
CA PRO A 152 -1.64 11.54 8.77
C PRO A 152 -1.09 10.29 8.06
N VAL A 153 -0.46 10.45 6.89
CA VAL A 153 0.15 9.35 6.12
C VAL A 153 1.19 8.59 6.96
N THR A 154 2.14 9.29 7.57
CA THR A 154 3.12 8.65 8.46
C THR A 154 2.46 8.12 9.74
N ALA A 155 1.57 8.90 10.37
CA ALA A 155 1.03 8.58 11.68
C ALA A 155 0.22 7.27 11.70
N ILE A 156 -0.58 6.99 10.66
CA ILE A 156 -1.46 5.83 10.61
C ILE A 156 -0.71 4.49 10.47
N VAL A 157 0.43 4.49 9.75
CA VAL A 157 1.21 3.26 9.50
C VAL A 157 2.36 3.04 10.49
N LYS A 158 2.84 4.10 11.15
CA LYS A 158 4.02 4.05 12.03
C LYS A 158 3.95 2.98 13.14
N PRO A 159 2.80 2.71 13.79
CA PRO A 159 2.70 1.65 14.81
C PRO A 159 2.87 0.21 14.26
N TRP A 160 2.83 0.03 12.94
CA TRP A 160 2.65 -1.27 12.29
C TRP A 160 3.92 -1.79 11.60
N GLU A 161 5.10 -1.48 12.15
CA GLU A 161 6.39 -1.92 11.60
C GLU A 161 6.46 -3.46 11.45
N LYS A 162 5.93 -4.21 12.41
CA LYS A 162 5.87 -5.68 12.33
C LYS A 162 5.10 -6.15 11.09
N ALA A 163 3.94 -5.55 10.83
CA ALA A 163 3.11 -5.88 9.69
C ALA A 163 3.80 -5.55 8.37
N TYR A 164 4.52 -4.43 8.30
CA TYR A 164 5.35 -4.11 7.14
C TYR A 164 6.38 -5.21 6.84
N PHE A 165 7.12 -5.68 7.86
CA PHE A 165 8.08 -6.77 7.68
C PHE A 165 7.42 -8.11 7.30
N GLN A 166 6.22 -8.40 7.80
CA GLN A 166 5.42 -9.56 7.38
C GLN A 166 5.05 -9.45 5.89
N THR A 167 4.58 -8.29 5.44
CA THR A 167 4.28 -8.04 4.01
C THR A 167 5.52 -8.21 3.13
N LEU A 168 6.68 -7.69 3.56
CA LEU A 168 7.93 -7.89 2.82
C LEU A 168 8.35 -9.36 2.74
N THR A 169 8.15 -10.12 3.81
CA THR A 169 8.44 -11.57 3.83
C THR A 169 7.55 -12.30 2.83
N GLN A 170 6.25 -12.01 2.81
CA GLN A 170 5.33 -12.59 1.84
C GLN A 170 5.69 -12.21 0.39
N LEU A 171 6.07 -10.96 0.13
CA LEU A 171 6.58 -10.53 -1.19
C LEU A 171 7.78 -11.36 -1.65
N LYS A 172 8.72 -11.65 -0.73
CA LYS A 172 9.89 -12.50 -1.01
C LYS A 172 9.48 -13.91 -1.39
N GLU A 173 8.54 -14.50 -0.65
CA GLU A 173 8.00 -15.83 -0.93
C GLU A 173 7.35 -15.89 -2.32
N TYR A 174 6.77 -14.77 -2.77
CA TYR A 174 6.24 -14.59 -4.13
C TYR A 174 7.31 -14.24 -5.19
N GLY A 175 8.60 -14.31 -4.83
CA GLY A 175 9.72 -14.09 -5.75
C GLY A 175 10.05 -12.62 -6.01
N TYR A 176 9.46 -11.67 -5.28
CA TYR A 176 9.87 -10.27 -5.36
C TYR A 176 11.27 -10.08 -4.76
N GLN A 177 12.13 -9.38 -5.49
CA GLN A 177 13.48 -9.03 -5.04
C GLN A 177 13.54 -7.54 -4.76
N MET A 178 13.85 -7.19 -3.51
CA MET A 178 14.03 -5.80 -3.12
C MET A 178 15.48 -5.38 -3.36
N VAL A 179 15.67 -4.16 -3.87
CA VAL A 179 16.98 -3.52 -3.95
C VAL A 179 17.11 -2.57 -2.76
N LEU A 180 18.16 -2.77 -1.97
CA LEU A 180 18.49 -1.92 -0.82
C LEU A 180 19.74 -1.09 -1.12
N PRO A 181 19.87 0.12 -0.53
CA PRO A 181 21.11 0.87 -0.62
C PRO A 181 22.26 0.12 0.09
N PRO A 182 23.51 0.25 -0.38
CA PRO A 182 24.67 -0.24 0.36
C PRO A 182 24.73 0.40 1.75
N LEU A 183 24.98 -0.37 2.81
CA LEU A 183 24.93 0.13 4.20
C LEU A 183 25.93 1.26 4.43
N GLU A 184 27.04 1.27 3.70
CA GLU A 184 28.11 2.27 3.76
C GLU A 184 27.61 3.65 3.33
N THR A 185 26.55 3.70 2.52
CA THR A 185 25.91 4.95 2.09
C THR A 185 24.95 5.52 3.14
N VAL A 186 24.63 4.75 4.18
CA VAL A 186 23.66 5.10 5.22
C VAL A 186 24.34 5.79 6.40
N LYS A 187 24.34 7.13 6.39
CA LYS A 187 25.09 7.97 7.36
C LYS A 187 24.58 8.00 8.81
N ASN A 188 23.54 7.25 9.18
CA ASN A 188 22.91 7.34 10.51
C ASN A 188 22.71 5.95 11.13
N LEU A 189 23.24 5.74 12.34
CA LEU A 189 23.24 4.45 13.05
C LEU A 189 21.84 3.84 13.25
N LYS A 190 20.81 4.64 13.55
CA LYS A 190 19.43 4.14 13.68
C LYS A 190 18.89 3.64 12.33
N LYS A 191 19.30 4.29 11.24
CA LYS A 191 18.95 3.87 9.87
C LYS A 191 19.71 2.62 9.48
N VAL A 192 20.98 2.51 9.84
CA VAL A 192 21.79 1.30 9.63
C VAL A 192 21.10 0.10 10.28
N ALA A 193 20.65 0.22 11.53
CA ALA A 193 19.93 -0.85 12.22
C ALA A 193 18.63 -1.28 11.48
N PHE A 194 17.88 -0.33 10.92
CA PHE A 194 16.69 -0.64 10.12
C PHE A 194 17.04 -1.40 8.82
N TYR A 195 18.03 -0.92 8.06
CA TYR A 195 18.45 -1.58 6.82
C TYR A 195 19.14 -2.93 7.08
N GLN A 196 19.82 -3.10 8.21
CA GLN A 196 20.33 -4.40 8.67
C GLN A 196 19.21 -5.40 8.92
N LYS A 197 18.10 -4.99 9.56
CA LYS A 197 16.91 -5.86 9.70
C LYS A 197 16.36 -6.28 8.33
N LEU A 198 16.27 -5.34 7.38
CA LEU A 198 15.81 -5.65 6.02
C LEU A 198 16.75 -6.63 5.29
N GLN A 199 18.06 -6.50 5.46
CA GLN A 199 19.04 -7.45 4.93
C GLN A 199 18.93 -8.84 5.57
N GLN A 200 18.70 -8.91 6.89
CA GLN A 200 18.53 -10.18 7.62
C GLN A 200 17.31 -10.99 7.16
N LEU A 201 16.26 -10.32 6.68
CA LEU A 201 15.12 -11.00 6.05
C LEU A 201 15.48 -11.66 4.70
N GLY A 202 16.72 -11.50 4.24
CA GLY A 202 17.21 -12.04 2.98
C GLY A 202 16.49 -11.44 1.77
N LEU A 203 15.99 -10.21 1.91
CA LEU A 203 15.20 -9.51 0.89
C LEU A 203 16.07 -8.83 -0.18
N ALA A 204 17.38 -8.73 0.04
CA ALA A 204 18.28 -7.92 -0.76
C ALA A 204 18.98 -8.74 -1.85
N LEU A 205 18.88 -8.29 -3.10
CA LEU A 205 20.01 -8.36 -4.02
C LEU A 205 20.96 -7.23 -3.64
N VAL A 206 22.10 -7.57 -3.03
CA VAL A 206 23.21 -6.62 -2.89
C VAL A 206 23.73 -6.37 -4.31
N LEU A 207 23.40 -5.22 -4.90
CA LEU A 207 24.13 -4.75 -6.08
C LEU A 207 25.57 -4.56 -5.62
N LYS A 208 26.47 -5.44 -6.11
CA LYS A 208 27.91 -5.24 -5.89
C LYS A 208 28.30 -3.88 -6.50
N PRO A 209 29.23 -3.16 -5.85
CA PRO A 209 29.73 -1.88 -6.36
C PRO A 209 30.31 -1.99 -7.76
#